data_AF-A0A849REJ6-F1
#
_entry.id   AF-A0A849REJ6-F1
#
_cell.length_a   1.000
_cell.length_b   1.000
_cell.length_c   1.000
_cell.angle_alpha   90.00
_cell.angle_beta   90.00
_cell.angle_gamma   90.00
#
_symmetry.space_group_name_H-M   'P 1'
#
loop_
_entity.id
_entity.type
_entity.pdbx_description
1 polymer ?
#
loop_
_entity_poly.entity_id
_entity_poly.type
_entity_poly.pdbx_seq_one_letter_code
_entity_poly.pdbx_strand_id
1 'polypeptide(L)'
;MSLTKNTILYQILILLALALVGCDLNQLNNPYPEDQNGQAILYQSFDERPKHLDPAVAYSENEYAFIAQIYEPPFQYHYLKRPYQLVPLSANKMPDIQYVNKQGEKLNADAEVNDIAFTDYIIDIKPNIHYQPHPALAKAANGDFAFHHLSKSQIDSLNTLNDFNATGTRELIAEDYVYQIKRLAHPKTQSPIAEMMKNYIVGFGEFSEKVKQLPKTAIKDVQMAGVAAISRYQYRIRINGKYPQFMYWLGMMFFAPMPWEAHVFYDQPGLADKNITLDWYPIGTGAYLLSENNPNRRMILEKNPNFHLETYPAEGELEDQPKGLLDDAGKPVPFIDKVIFTLEKETIPRWTKFLQGYFDASGIASDSFDQAIQFTGGSAELTPSMLEKKIVLQTSVEPSTFYMGFNMLDATIGGNTEQARKLRQAISIAMDYEEFISIFRNGRGIAGQGVLPPGIYGYQEGDAGINPYVDEWIEGKP
;
A
#
# COMPACT_ATOMS: atom_id res chain seq x y z
N MET A 1 21.61 -21.78 -71.48
CA MET A 1 21.96 -20.82 -70.40
C MET A 1 20.84 -19.84 -70.03
N SER A 2 19.63 -19.95 -70.61
CA SER A 2 18.49 -19.04 -70.31
C SER A 2 17.53 -19.61 -69.25
N LEU A 3 17.26 -20.92 -69.24
CA LEU A 3 16.33 -21.55 -68.27
C LEU A 3 16.82 -21.53 -66.81
N THR A 4 18.13 -21.57 -66.57
CA THR A 4 18.69 -21.55 -65.21
C THR A 4 18.58 -20.19 -64.52
N LYS A 5 18.60 -19.08 -65.27
CA LYS A 5 18.44 -17.74 -64.70
C LYS A 5 17.02 -17.49 -64.18
N ASN A 6 16.00 -17.95 -64.91
CA ASN A 6 14.61 -17.79 -64.49
C ASN A 6 14.31 -18.60 -63.23
N THR A 7 14.85 -19.81 -63.12
CA THR A 7 14.62 -20.67 -61.95
C THR A 7 15.22 -20.06 -60.67
N ILE A 8 16.41 -19.46 -60.76
CA ILE A 8 17.04 -18.75 -59.63
C ILE A 8 16.24 -17.50 -59.26
N LEU A 9 15.71 -16.76 -60.24
CA LEU A 9 14.89 -15.58 -59.99
C LEU A 9 13.58 -15.94 -59.25
N TYR A 10 12.92 -17.03 -59.63
CA TYR A 10 11.72 -17.53 -58.94
C TYR A 10 12.03 -18.01 -57.52
N GLN A 11 13.17 -18.68 -57.30
CA GLN A 11 13.59 -19.08 -55.94
C GLN A 11 13.89 -17.87 -55.06
N ILE A 12 14.54 -16.84 -55.58
CA ILE A 12 14.80 -15.58 -54.85
C ILE A 12 13.48 -14.86 -54.53
N LEU A 13 12.54 -14.80 -55.47
CA LEU A 13 11.21 -14.20 -55.26
C LEU A 13 10.39 -14.97 -54.21
N ILE A 14 10.46 -16.30 -54.19
CA ILE A 14 9.79 -17.13 -53.17
C ILE A 14 10.45 -16.92 -51.79
N LEU A 15 11.78 -16.81 -51.72
CA LEU A 15 12.50 -16.50 -50.48
C LEU A 15 12.18 -15.09 -49.96
N LEU A 16 12.09 -14.10 -50.84
CA LEU A 16 11.66 -12.73 -50.48
C LEU A 16 10.19 -12.69 -50.04
N ALA A 17 9.31 -13.45 -50.70
CA ALA A 17 7.91 -13.57 -50.29
C ALA A 17 7.78 -14.25 -48.92
N LEU A 18 8.55 -15.30 -48.63
CA LEU A 18 8.60 -15.95 -47.32
C LEU A 18 9.20 -15.05 -46.23
N ALA A 19 10.17 -14.19 -46.57
CA ALA A 19 10.72 -13.20 -45.65
C ALA A 19 9.71 -12.08 -45.30
N LEU A 20 8.75 -11.80 -46.19
CA LEU A 20 7.65 -10.85 -45.95
C LEU A 20 6.54 -11.42 -45.06
N VAL A 21 6.37 -12.76 -44.98
CA VAL A 21 5.38 -13.39 -44.07
C VAL A 21 5.87 -13.41 -42.61
N GLY A 22 7.18 -13.24 -42.37
CA GLY A 22 7.76 -13.17 -41.02
C GLY A 22 7.63 -11.80 -40.32
N CYS A 23 7.16 -10.77 -41.03
CA CYS A 23 6.93 -9.44 -40.47
C CYS A 23 5.45 -9.26 -40.17
N ASP A 24 5.02 -9.69 -38.98
CA ASP A 24 3.71 -9.31 -38.47
C ASP A 24 3.72 -7.81 -38.14
N LEU A 25 3.30 -6.99 -39.11
CA LEU A 25 3.27 -5.53 -39.01
C LEU A 25 2.41 -5.04 -37.82
N ASN A 26 1.50 -5.88 -37.31
CA ASN A 26 0.66 -5.56 -36.15
C ASN A 26 1.46 -5.52 -34.83
N GLN A 27 2.64 -6.16 -34.76
CA GLN A 27 3.49 -6.13 -33.55
C GLN A 27 4.43 -4.93 -33.48
N LEU A 28 4.66 -4.20 -34.57
CA LEU A 28 5.70 -3.15 -34.61
C LEU A 28 5.41 -1.95 -33.69
N ASN A 29 4.16 -1.75 -33.29
CA ASN A 29 3.74 -0.67 -32.38
C ASN A 29 2.64 -1.10 -31.40
N ASN A 30 2.40 -2.40 -31.23
CA ASN A 30 1.51 -2.88 -30.18
C ASN A 30 2.34 -3.14 -28.92
N PRO A 31 2.16 -2.36 -27.83
CA PRO A 31 2.88 -2.60 -26.59
C PRO A 31 2.60 -3.98 -25.98
N TYR A 32 1.51 -4.65 -26.39
CA TYR A 32 1.06 -5.91 -25.80
C TYR A 32 0.85 -7.02 -26.83
N PRO A 33 1.44 -8.21 -26.64
CA PRO A 33 1.25 -9.34 -27.56
C PRO A 33 -0.18 -9.88 -27.55
N GLU A 34 -0.62 -10.47 -28.67
CA GLU A 34 -1.98 -11.01 -28.84
C GLU A 34 -2.33 -12.19 -27.91
N ASP A 35 -1.32 -12.81 -27.28
CA ASP A 35 -1.48 -13.91 -26.32
C ASP A 35 -2.13 -13.48 -24.99
N GLN A 36 -2.34 -12.18 -24.81
CA GLN A 36 -3.05 -11.58 -23.67
C GLN A 36 -4.53 -11.27 -23.97
N ASN A 37 -5.02 -11.62 -25.17
CA ASN A 37 -6.43 -11.44 -25.54
C ASN A 37 -7.35 -12.23 -24.59
N GLY A 38 -8.20 -11.50 -23.87
CA GLY A 38 -9.24 -12.05 -22.98
C GLY A 38 -8.96 -11.96 -21.48
N GLN A 39 -7.79 -11.44 -21.06
CA GLN A 39 -7.53 -11.08 -19.66
C GLN A 39 -7.77 -9.58 -19.43
N ALA A 40 -8.38 -9.22 -18.29
CA ALA A 40 -8.41 -7.84 -17.84
C ALA A 40 -7.07 -7.50 -17.18
N ILE A 41 -6.17 -6.84 -17.92
CA ILE A 41 -4.84 -6.46 -17.43
C ILE A 41 -4.78 -4.94 -17.25
N LEU A 42 -4.29 -4.52 -16.07
CA LEU A 42 -4.01 -3.12 -15.76
C LEU A 42 -2.50 -2.87 -15.83
N TYR A 43 -2.09 -1.88 -16.62
CA TYR A 43 -0.70 -1.48 -16.83
C TYR A 43 -0.38 -0.19 -16.09
N GLN A 44 0.55 -0.28 -15.15
CA GLN A 44 1.02 0.86 -14.37
C GLN A 44 2.52 0.98 -14.39
N SER A 45 2.99 2.15 -13.97
CA SER A 45 4.41 2.42 -13.73
C SER A 45 4.66 2.69 -12.26
N PHE A 46 5.88 2.42 -11.82
CA PHE A 46 6.41 2.84 -10.53
C PHE A 46 7.80 3.44 -10.75
N ASP A 47 8.24 4.31 -9.87
CA ASP A 47 9.43 5.14 -10.08
C ASP A 47 10.56 4.84 -9.11
N GLU A 48 10.23 4.33 -7.92
CA GLU A 48 11.18 3.83 -6.95
C GLU A 48 10.85 2.39 -6.53
N ARG A 49 11.90 1.58 -6.43
CA ARG A 49 11.82 0.23 -5.87
C ARG A 49 11.26 0.28 -4.42
N PRO A 50 10.22 -0.51 -4.10
CA PRO A 50 9.82 -0.76 -2.70
C PRO A 50 10.97 -1.33 -1.87
N LYS A 51 11.15 -0.85 -0.64
CA LYS A 51 12.20 -1.34 0.25
C LYS A 51 11.73 -2.56 1.03
N HIS A 52 10.49 -2.52 1.50
CA HIS A 52 9.86 -3.56 2.30
C HIS A 52 8.53 -4.00 1.71
N LEU A 53 8.22 -5.30 1.88
CA LEU A 53 6.91 -5.89 1.60
C LEU A 53 6.36 -6.65 2.82
N ASP A 54 7.09 -6.68 3.93
CA ASP A 54 6.61 -7.15 5.23
C ASP A 54 5.73 -6.08 5.89
N PRO A 55 4.45 -6.38 6.21
CA PRO A 55 3.53 -5.41 6.79
C PRO A 55 3.97 -4.92 8.17
N ALA A 56 4.86 -5.62 8.86
CA ALA A 56 5.39 -5.14 10.14
C ALA A 56 6.38 -3.98 10.00
N VAL A 57 6.96 -3.79 8.80
CA VAL A 57 8.06 -2.85 8.54
C VAL A 57 7.71 -1.83 7.46
N ALA A 58 7.00 -2.25 6.41
CA ALA A 58 6.60 -1.40 5.30
C ALA A 58 5.76 -0.21 5.77
N TYR A 59 6.10 0.97 5.28
CA TYR A 59 5.56 2.25 5.77
C TYR A 59 5.40 3.30 4.67
N SER A 60 6.13 3.21 3.56
CA SER A 60 6.07 4.25 2.52
C SER A 60 4.94 4.01 1.51
N GLU A 61 4.46 5.09 0.91
CA GLU A 61 3.34 5.07 -0.05
C GLU A 61 3.60 4.15 -1.25
N ASN A 62 4.82 4.16 -1.78
CA ASN A 62 5.19 3.28 -2.91
C ASN A 62 5.15 1.79 -2.55
N GLU A 63 5.33 1.42 -1.27
CA GLU A 63 5.15 0.05 -0.78
C GLU A 63 3.66 -0.30 -0.70
N TYR A 64 2.84 0.65 -0.24
CA TYR A 64 1.38 0.52 -0.13
C TYR A 64 0.68 0.26 -1.47
N ALA A 65 1.25 0.72 -2.59
CA ALA A 65 0.77 0.36 -3.93
C ALA A 65 0.70 -1.16 -4.17
N PHE A 66 1.56 -1.93 -3.49
CA PHE A 66 1.59 -3.38 -3.58
C PHE A 66 0.96 -4.05 -2.36
N ILE A 67 1.39 -3.68 -1.14
CA ILE A 67 1.00 -4.42 0.07
C ILE A 67 -0.48 -4.29 0.40
N ALA A 68 -1.14 -3.18 0.02
CA ALA A 68 -2.58 -3.01 0.23
C ALA A 68 -3.44 -3.94 -0.63
N GLN A 69 -2.86 -4.55 -1.67
CA GLN A 69 -3.54 -5.55 -2.52
C GLN A 69 -3.37 -6.98 -1.99
N ILE A 70 -2.41 -7.19 -1.09
CA ILE A 70 -1.95 -8.51 -0.63
C ILE A 70 -2.42 -8.78 0.80
N TYR A 71 -2.38 -7.77 1.66
CA TYR A 71 -2.70 -7.89 3.08
C TYR A 71 -4.03 -7.22 3.43
N GLU A 72 -4.78 -7.83 4.35
CA GLU A 72 -6.11 -7.34 4.75
C GLU A 72 -6.17 -7.04 6.25
N PRO A 73 -5.95 -5.79 6.68
CA PRO A 73 -6.28 -5.38 8.05
C PRO A 73 -7.77 -5.61 8.38
N PRO A 74 -8.16 -5.58 9.66
CA PRO A 74 -9.56 -5.77 10.04
C PRO A 74 -10.49 -4.71 9.43
N PHE A 75 -9.98 -3.51 9.16
CA PHE A 75 -10.74 -2.39 8.61
C PHE A 75 -10.07 -1.79 7.38
N GLN A 76 -10.84 -1.08 6.56
CA GLN A 76 -10.39 -0.31 5.40
C GLN A 76 -11.17 1.00 5.29
N TYR A 77 -10.81 1.87 4.35
CA TYR A 77 -11.58 3.09 4.08
C TYR A 77 -12.55 2.89 2.93
N HIS A 78 -13.77 3.40 3.10
CA HIS A 78 -14.76 3.46 2.04
C HIS A 78 -14.36 4.53 1.03
N TYR A 79 -13.85 4.10 -0.13
CA TYR A 79 -13.21 4.99 -1.09
C TYR A 79 -14.16 5.93 -1.86
N LEU A 80 -15.48 5.69 -1.81
CA LEU A 80 -16.48 6.61 -2.37
C LEU A 80 -17.16 7.54 -1.34
N LYS A 81 -16.84 7.43 -0.04
CA LYS A 81 -17.42 8.32 0.99
C LYS A 81 -16.42 9.41 1.35
N ARG A 82 -16.89 10.66 1.42
CA ARG A 82 -16.05 11.84 1.67
C ARG A 82 -16.71 12.70 2.77
N PRO A 83 -16.05 12.95 3.92
CA PRO A 83 -14.70 12.50 4.29
C PRO A 83 -14.61 10.97 4.38
N TYR A 84 -13.40 10.43 4.17
CA TYR A 84 -13.17 8.98 4.19
C TYR A 84 -13.65 8.35 5.49
N GLN A 85 -14.45 7.29 5.36
CA GLN A 85 -15.01 6.57 6.50
C GLN A 85 -14.37 5.20 6.64
N LEU A 86 -13.95 4.86 7.86
CA LEU A 86 -13.43 3.53 8.19
C LEU A 86 -14.60 2.53 8.21
N VAL A 87 -14.45 1.40 7.52
CA VAL A 87 -15.43 0.33 7.38
C VAL A 87 -14.77 -1.05 7.56
N PRO A 88 -15.52 -2.11 7.88
CA PRO A 88 -14.96 -3.46 7.99
C PRO A 88 -14.38 -3.98 6.67
N LEU A 89 -13.21 -4.63 6.72
CA LEU A 89 -12.61 -5.39 5.62
C LEU A 89 -12.66 -6.89 5.96
N SER A 90 -11.69 -7.38 6.74
CA SER A 90 -11.67 -8.77 7.21
C SER A 90 -12.43 -8.97 8.53
N ALA A 91 -12.76 -7.87 9.24
CA ALA A 91 -13.69 -7.89 10.36
C ALA A 91 -15.16 -7.96 9.89
N ASN A 92 -16.03 -8.54 10.71
CA ASN A 92 -17.46 -8.65 10.43
C ASN A 92 -18.21 -7.31 10.65
N LYS A 93 -17.74 -6.50 11.61
CA LYS A 93 -18.30 -5.20 12.01
C LYS A 93 -17.21 -4.33 12.63
N MET A 94 -17.51 -3.05 12.84
CA MET A 94 -16.68 -2.16 13.68
C MET A 94 -16.45 -2.77 15.07
N PRO A 95 -15.32 -2.48 15.74
CA PRO A 95 -14.95 -3.17 16.96
C PRO A 95 -15.93 -2.83 18.11
N ASP A 96 -16.22 -3.81 18.96
CA ASP A 96 -16.93 -3.55 20.21
C ASP A 96 -15.94 -2.92 21.21
N ILE A 97 -16.18 -1.65 21.55
CA ILE A 97 -15.32 -0.87 22.45
C ILE A 97 -15.85 -0.98 23.88
N GLN A 98 -15.01 -1.43 24.82
CA GLN A 98 -15.35 -1.50 26.24
C GLN A 98 -14.36 -0.69 27.08
N TYR A 99 -14.87 0.26 27.85
CA TYR A 99 -14.08 1.03 28.81
C TYR A 99 -13.96 0.27 30.14
N VAL A 100 -12.76 0.28 30.73
CA VAL A 100 -12.43 -0.51 31.92
C VAL A 100 -11.68 0.35 32.93
N ASN A 101 -12.08 0.28 34.20
CA ASN A 101 -11.40 0.99 35.30
C ASN A 101 -10.14 0.24 35.78
N LYS A 102 -9.43 0.82 36.77
CA LYS A 102 -8.19 0.21 37.31
C LYS A 102 -8.43 -1.13 38.02
N GLN A 103 -9.66 -1.37 38.48
CA GLN A 103 -10.08 -2.60 39.15
C GLN A 103 -10.47 -3.70 38.15
N GLY A 104 -10.51 -3.39 36.85
CA GLY A 104 -10.90 -4.33 35.79
C GLY A 104 -12.41 -4.40 35.56
N GLU A 105 -13.18 -3.49 36.11
CA GLU A 105 -14.64 -3.42 35.97
C GLU A 105 -15.01 -2.63 34.72
N LYS A 106 -16.09 -3.08 34.04
CA LYS A 106 -16.61 -2.38 32.86
C LYS A 106 -17.29 -1.09 33.26
N LEU A 107 -17.02 -0.04 32.51
CA LEU A 107 -17.63 1.28 32.67
C LEU A 107 -18.72 1.50 31.61
N ASN A 108 -19.63 2.43 31.88
CA ASN A 108 -20.62 2.88 30.92
C ASN A 108 -19.95 3.66 29.76
N ALA A 109 -20.66 3.78 28.63
CA ALA A 109 -20.13 4.46 27.44
C ALA A 109 -19.87 5.97 27.64
N ASP A 110 -20.55 6.58 28.61
CA ASP A 110 -20.46 7.99 28.99
C ASP A 110 -19.50 8.25 30.17
N ALA A 111 -18.70 7.25 30.56
CA ALA A 111 -17.74 7.40 31.65
C ALA A 111 -16.74 8.54 31.40
N GLU A 112 -16.42 9.26 32.47
CA GLU A 112 -15.42 10.32 32.46
C GLU A 112 -14.06 9.78 32.04
N VAL A 113 -13.34 10.52 31.19
CA VAL A 113 -12.08 10.05 30.59
C VAL A 113 -11.04 9.69 31.67
N ASN A 114 -11.04 10.40 32.79
CA ASN A 114 -10.11 10.17 33.90
C ASN A 114 -10.35 8.84 34.65
N ASP A 115 -11.55 8.28 34.54
CA ASP A 115 -11.92 7.00 35.18
C ASP A 115 -11.57 5.79 34.30
N ILE A 116 -11.34 6.01 33.01
CA ILE A 116 -11.00 4.99 32.03
C ILE A 116 -9.51 4.65 32.15
N ALA A 117 -9.20 3.54 32.81
CA ALA A 117 -7.83 3.05 32.91
C ALA A 117 -7.39 2.31 31.64
N PHE A 118 -8.31 1.56 31.02
CA PHE A 118 -8.07 0.80 29.81
C PHE A 118 -9.26 0.87 28.84
N THR A 119 -8.98 0.66 27.56
CA THR A 119 -9.99 0.44 26.54
C THR A 119 -9.73 -0.88 25.84
N ASP A 120 -10.74 -1.76 25.80
CA ASP A 120 -10.72 -3.01 25.05
C ASP A 120 -11.38 -2.82 23.68
N TYR A 121 -10.66 -3.16 22.63
CA TYR A 121 -11.17 -3.32 21.27
C TYR A 121 -11.37 -4.80 21.01
N ILE A 122 -12.63 -5.25 20.93
CA ILE A 122 -12.99 -6.62 20.63
C ILE A 122 -13.40 -6.70 19.16
N ILE A 123 -12.72 -7.56 18.40
CA ILE A 123 -12.83 -7.61 16.95
C ILE A 123 -13.27 -9.02 16.54
N ASP A 124 -14.39 -9.08 15.83
CA ASP A 124 -14.93 -10.30 15.22
C ASP A 124 -14.45 -10.41 13.77
N ILE A 125 -13.81 -11.52 13.42
CA ILE A 125 -13.27 -11.80 12.09
C ILE A 125 -14.29 -12.59 11.28
N LYS A 126 -14.38 -12.29 9.98
CA LYS A 126 -15.20 -13.06 9.04
C LYS A 126 -14.64 -14.49 8.90
N PRO A 127 -15.47 -15.54 8.98
CA PRO A 127 -15.02 -16.90 8.72
C PRO A 127 -14.73 -17.12 7.23
N ASN A 128 -14.04 -18.22 6.90
CA ASN A 128 -13.76 -18.67 5.54
C ASN A 128 -12.86 -17.73 4.70
N ILE A 129 -12.15 -16.79 5.31
CA ILE A 129 -11.05 -16.07 4.65
C ILE A 129 -9.84 -17.00 4.59
N HIS A 130 -9.17 -17.10 3.44
CA HIS A 130 -8.05 -18.02 3.23
C HIS A 130 -6.82 -17.27 2.73
N TYR A 131 -5.65 -17.70 3.18
CA TYR A 131 -4.38 -17.20 2.65
C TYR A 131 -4.21 -17.60 1.17
N GLN A 132 -3.52 -16.75 0.42
CA GLN A 132 -3.09 -17.08 -0.94
C GLN A 132 -2.27 -18.39 -0.96
N PRO A 133 -2.25 -19.14 -2.07
CA PRO A 133 -1.40 -20.30 -2.22
C PRO A 133 0.08 -19.94 -1.98
N HIS A 134 0.74 -20.65 -1.06
CA HIS A 134 2.12 -20.33 -0.70
C HIS A 134 2.91 -21.57 -0.23
N PRO A 135 4.22 -21.71 -0.55
CA PRO A 135 5.04 -22.84 -0.08
C PRO A 135 5.10 -22.97 1.45
N ALA A 136 5.13 -21.84 2.17
CA ALA A 136 5.11 -21.85 3.64
C ALA A 136 3.90 -22.58 4.26
N LEU A 137 2.81 -22.74 3.51
CA LEU A 137 1.59 -23.42 3.95
C LEU A 137 1.43 -24.81 3.31
N ALA A 138 2.38 -25.25 2.48
CA ALA A 138 2.35 -26.56 1.85
C ALA A 138 2.52 -27.67 2.89
N LYS A 139 1.69 -28.71 2.79
CA LYS A 139 1.73 -29.89 3.67
C LYS A 139 2.22 -31.12 2.93
N ALA A 140 3.00 -31.94 3.61
CA ALA A 140 3.37 -33.29 3.16
C ALA A 140 2.25 -34.29 3.46
N ALA A 141 2.36 -35.50 2.90
CA ALA A 141 1.36 -36.56 3.05
C ALA A 141 1.12 -37.00 4.51
N ASN A 142 2.09 -36.76 5.39
CA ASN A 142 2.00 -37.05 6.83
C ASN A 142 1.34 -35.92 7.64
N GLY A 143 0.98 -34.80 7.01
CA GLY A 143 0.36 -33.63 7.65
C GLY A 143 1.33 -32.54 8.14
N ASP A 144 2.64 -32.80 8.13
CA ASP A 144 3.66 -31.81 8.48
C ASP A 144 3.86 -30.77 7.36
N PHE A 145 4.47 -29.63 7.68
CA PHE A 145 4.82 -28.63 6.68
C PHE A 145 5.98 -29.10 5.80
N ALA A 146 5.76 -29.13 4.48
CA ALA A 146 6.70 -29.72 3.53
C ALA A 146 8.06 -28.99 3.49
N PHE A 147 8.09 -27.69 3.79
CA PHE A 147 9.25 -26.83 3.59
C PHE A 147 9.69 -26.05 4.82
N HIS A 148 9.34 -26.47 6.04
CA HIS A 148 9.78 -25.79 7.27
C HIS A 148 11.15 -26.26 7.79
N HIS A 149 11.68 -27.36 7.24
CA HIS A 149 12.95 -27.96 7.65
C HIS A 149 13.81 -28.33 6.43
N LEU A 150 14.12 -27.35 5.59
CA LEU A 150 14.96 -27.52 4.42
C LEU A 150 16.41 -27.79 4.83
N SER A 151 17.02 -28.78 4.19
CA SER A 151 18.47 -28.98 4.26
C SER A 151 19.20 -27.90 3.47
N LYS A 152 20.47 -27.65 3.81
CA LYS A 152 21.33 -26.72 3.07
C LYS A 152 21.36 -27.03 1.57
N SER A 153 21.46 -28.29 1.18
CA SER A 153 21.47 -28.69 -0.24
C SER A 153 20.17 -28.35 -0.97
N GLN A 154 19.02 -28.43 -0.29
CA GLN A 154 17.75 -28.01 -0.87
C GLN A 154 17.72 -26.50 -1.05
N ILE A 155 18.13 -25.73 -0.04
CA ILE A 155 18.19 -24.26 -0.11
C ILE A 155 19.15 -23.78 -1.21
N ASP A 156 20.33 -24.40 -1.33
CA ASP A 156 21.34 -24.02 -2.31
C ASP A 156 20.81 -24.17 -3.76
N SER A 157 19.89 -25.12 -4.00
CA SER A 157 19.25 -25.36 -5.29
C SER A 157 18.14 -24.36 -5.64
N LEU A 158 17.63 -23.60 -4.67
CA LEU A 158 16.58 -22.60 -4.86
C LEU A 158 17.17 -21.26 -5.33
N ASN A 159 16.42 -20.58 -6.18
CA ASN A 159 16.70 -19.23 -6.66
C ASN A 159 15.47 -18.32 -6.53
N THR A 160 14.27 -18.87 -6.66
CA THR A 160 13.01 -18.14 -6.57
C THR A 160 11.97 -18.94 -5.78
N LEU A 161 10.89 -18.28 -5.35
CA LEU A 161 9.75 -18.95 -4.70
C LEU A 161 9.06 -19.98 -5.62
N ASN A 162 9.20 -19.84 -6.95
CA ASN A 162 8.59 -20.77 -7.92
C ASN A 162 9.35 -22.10 -8.03
N ASP A 163 10.55 -22.21 -7.44
CA ASP A 163 11.32 -23.47 -7.44
C ASP A 163 10.74 -24.49 -6.44
N PHE A 164 9.83 -24.07 -5.55
CA PHE A 164 9.09 -24.97 -4.67
C PHE A 164 7.99 -25.72 -5.44
N ASN A 165 7.98 -27.04 -5.35
CA ASN A 165 7.09 -27.90 -6.14
C ASN A 165 5.65 -28.05 -5.60
N ALA A 166 5.33 -27.37 -4.50
CA ALA A 166 4.01 -27.41 -3.89
C ALA A 166 3.69 -26.10 -3.19
N THR A 167 2.41 -25.76 -3.15
CA THR A 167 1.86 -24.67 -2.34
C THR A 167 0.74 -25.21 -1.47
N GLY A 168 0.38 -24.48 -0.42
CA GLY A 168 -0.80 -24.77 0.38
C GLY A 168 -1.52 -23.50 0.77
N THR A 169 -2.63 -23.67 1.47
CA THR A 169 -3.43 -22.60 2.05
C THR A 169 -4.02 -23.06 3.38
N ARG A 170 -4.44 -22.11 4.20
CA ARG A 170 -5.28 -22.34 5.36
C ARG A 170 -6.18 -21.14 5.61
N GLU A 171 -7.22 -21.39 6.39
CA GLU A 171 -8.10 -20.34 6.89
C GLU A 171 -7.33 -19.37 7.80
N LEU A 172 -7.67 -18.09 7.67
CA LEU A 172 -7.32 -17.01 8.56
C LEU A 172 -8.06 -17.16 9.89
N ILE A 173 -7.35 -16.99 11.01
CA ILE A 173 -7.93 -17.03 12.37
C ILE A 173 -7.48 -15.86 13.22
N ALA A 174 -8.18 -15.63 14.34
CA ALA A 174 -7.91 -14.55 15.28
C ALA A 174 -6.46 -14.55 15.80
N GLU A 175 -5.87 -15.73 15.99
CA GLU A 175 -4.48 -15.90 16.40
C GLU A 175 -3.47 -15.29 15.43
N ASP A 176 -3.80 -15.12 14.14
CA ASP A 176 -2.90 -14.53 13.15
C ASP A 176 -2.75 -13.01 13.34
N TYR A 177 -3.82 -12.32 13.76
CA TYR A 177 -3.76 -10.91 14.17
C TYR A 177 -2.96 -10.75 15.46
N VAL A 178 -3.21 -11.62 16.45
CA VAL A 178 -2.47 -11.63 17.71
C VAL A 178 -0.99 -11.87 17.45
N TYR A 179 -0.66 -12.79 16.55
CA TYR A 179 0.71 -13.08 16.15
C TYR A 179 1.36 -11.88 15.46
N GLN A 180 0.67 -11.22 14.53
CA GLN A 180 1.19 -10.00 13.89
C GLN A 180 1.52 -8.92 14.93
N ILE A 181 0.64 -8.67 15.90
CA ILE A 181 0.91 -7.63 16.92
C ILE A 181 2.12 -8.00 17.78
N LYS A 182 2.33 -9.29 18.07
CA LYS A 182 3.58 -9.77 18.70
C LYS A 182 4.81 -9.53 17.81
N ARG A 183 4.70 -9.67 16.49
CA ARG A 183 5.80 -9.36 15.55
C ARG A 183 6.18 -7.89 15.61
N LEU A 184 5.20 -6.97 15.68
CA LEU A 184 5.44 -5.53 15.83
C LEU A 184 6.26 -5.22 17.10
N ALA A 185 5.99 -5.93 18.19
CA ALA A 185 6.67 -5.73 19.47
C ALA A 185 8.08 -6.35 19.53
N HIS A 186 8.42 -7.29 18.64
CA HIS A 186 9.70 -7.96 18.69
C HIS A 186 10.84 -7.04 18.21
N PRO A 187 11.88 -6.75 19.02
CA PRO A 187 12.91 -5.75 18.67
C PRO A 187 13.64 -5.99 17.35
N LYS A 188 13.91 -7.26 17.00
CA LYS A 188 14.59 -7.61 15.73
C LYS A 188 13.71 -7.39 14.49
N THR A 189 12.42 -7.14 14.64
CA THR A 189 11.52 -6.78 13.51
C THR A 189 11.74 -5.33 13.09
N GLN A 190 12.14 -4.45 14.02
CA GLN A 190 12.39 -3.03 13.75
C GLN A 190 11.17 -2.30 13.17
N SER A 191 9.97 -2.60 13.68
CA SER A 191 8.74 -1.95 13.23
C SER A 191 8.79 -0.43 13.50
N PRO A 192 8.46 0.43 12.51
CA PRO A 192 8.51 1.87 12.65
C PRO A 192 7.49 2.41 13.67
N ILE A 193 6.42 1.64 13.95
CA ILE A 193 5.36 2.04 14.89
C ILE A 193 5.54 1.46 16.30
N ALA A 194 6.61 0.68 16.55
CA ALA A 194 6.78 -0.05 17.80
C ALA A 194 6.79 0.87 19.03
N GLU A 195 7.52 2.00 18.98
CA GLU A 195 7.57 2.93 20.12
C GLU A 195 6.23 3.62 20.36
N MET A 196 5.48 3.92 19.29
CA MET A 196 4.14 4.46 19.42
C MET A 196 3.20 3.43 20.07
N MET A 197 3.20 2.19 19.58
CA MET A 197 2.34 1.12 20.10
C MET A 197 2.69 0.74 21.54
N LYS A 198 3.96 0.83 21.93
CA LYS A 198 4.43 0.62 23.31
C LYS A 198 3.77 1.54 24.32
N ASN A 199 3.45 2.78 23.93
CA ASN A 199 2.78 3.74 24.81
C ASN A 199 1.29 3.40 25.03
N TYR A 200 0.66 2.72 24.08
CA TYR A 200 -0.78 2.45 24.10
C TYR A 200 -1.13 1.01 24.45
N ILE A 201 -0.56 0.00 23.78
CA ILE A 201 -0.97 -1.40 23.95
C ILE A 201 -0.41 -1.94 25.27
N VAL A 202 -1.31 -2.45 26.12
CA VAL A 202 -0.94 -2.99 27.44
C VAL A 202 0.01 -4.19 27.28
N GLY A 203 1.14 -4.17 27.99
CA GLY A 203 2.09 -5.28 27.96
C GLY A 203 3.02 -5.32 26.75
N PHE A 204 2.95 -4.33 25.84
CA PHE A 204 3.74 -4.32 24.61
C PHE A 204 5.25 -4.18 24.90
N GLY A 205 5.62 -3.24 25.79
CA GLY A 205 7.01 -3.03 26.19
C GLY A 205 7.59 -4.22 26.97
N GLU A 206 6.82 -4.75 27.92
CA GLU A 206 7.20 -5.93 28.72
C GLU A 206 7.38 -7.17 27.83
N PHE A 207 6.48 -7.36 26.86
CA PHE A 207 6.63 -8.41 25.85
C PHE A 207 7.92 -8.22 25.04
N SER A 208 8.18 -7.00 24.56
CA SER A 208 9.36 -6.67 23.77
C SER A 208 10.67 -7.04 24.48
N GLU A 209 10.80 -6.68 25.77
CA GLU A 209 11.97 -7.05 26.56
C GLU A 209 12.05 -8.56 26.83
N LYS A 210 10.91 -9.22 27.06
CA LYS A 210 10.84 -10.68 27.27
C LYS A 210 11.32 -11.47 26.04
N VAL A 211 10.98 -11.02 24.82
CA VAL A 211 11.30 -11.73 23.58
C VAL A 211 12.60 -11.26 22.92
N LYS A 212 13.23 -10.21 23.41
CA LYS A 212 14.43 -9.57 22.83
C LYS A 212 15.54 -10.54 22.43
N GLN A 213 15.80 -11.55 23.27
CA GLN A 213 16.84 -12.57 23.05
C GLN A 213 16.33 -13.82 22.32
N LEU A 214 15.01 -13.97 22.18
CA LEU A 214 14.43 -15.11 21.49
C LEU A 214 14.64 -14.99 19.97
N PRO A 215 14.63 -16.11 19.24
CA PRO A 215 14.44 -16.12 17.79
C PRO A 215 13.10 -15.45 17.43
N LYS A 216 13.02 -14.79 16.27
CA LYS A 216 11.79 -14.09 15.84
C LYS A 216 10.60 -15.05 15.71
N THR A 217 10.88 -16.32 15.41
CA THR A 217 9.91 -17.43 15.28
C THR A 217 9.41 -17.97 16.61
N ALA A 218 10.12 -17.73 17.72
CA ALA A 218 9.81 -18.28 19.04
C ALA A 218 8.88 -17.38 19.88
N ILE A 219 8.01 -16.62 19.22
CA ILE A 219 7.09 -15.67 19.89
C ILE A 219 5.63 -16.14 19.93
N LYS A 220 5.28 -17.16 19.14
CA LYS A 220 3.90 -17.61 18.95
C LYS A 220 3.19 -17.88 20.27
N ASP A 221 3.83 -18.68 21.13
CA ASP A 221 3.26 -19.13 22.41
C ASP A 221 3.58 -18.20 23.59
N VAL A 222 4.32 -17.11 23.35
CA VAL A 222 4.60 -16.11 24.39
C VAL A 222 3.38 -15.21 24.55
N GLN A 223 2.86 -15.10 25.77
CA GLN A 223 1.71 -14.25 26.06
C GLN A 223 2.08 -12.76 26.10
N MET A 224 1.22 -11.91 25.54
CA MET A 224 1.24 -10.45 25.65
C MET A 224 -0.02 -10.01 26.39
N ALA A 225 0.10 -9.25 27.48
CA ALA A 225 -1.02 -9.00 28.40
C ALA A 225 -2.24 -8.33 27.73
N GLY A 226 -1.99 -7.35 26.86
CA GLY A 226 -3.04 -6.59 26.17
C GLY A 226 -3.66 -7.29 24.97
N VAL A 227 -3.07 -8.37 24.45
CA VAL A 227 -3.48 -8.94 23.15
C VAL A 227 -3.74 -10.43 23.29
N ALA A 228 -4.96 -10.86 22.98
CA ALA A 228 -5.36 -12.26 23.10
C ALA A 228 -6.44 -12.65 22.09
N ALA A 229 -6.36 -13.87 21.57
CA ALA A 229 -7.47 -14.50 20.88
C ALA A 229 -8.45 -15.02 21.95
N ILE A 230 -9.70 -14.59 21.87
CA ILE A 230 -10.79 -15.02 22.75
C ILE A 230 -11.43 -16.31 22.22
N SER A 231 -11.53 -16.41 20.89
CA SER A 231 -11.98 -17.59 20.17
C SER A 231 -11.32 -17.63 18.79
N ARG A 232 -11.60 -18.67 18.00
CA ARG A 232 -11.05 -18.84 16.63
C ARG A 232 -11.26 -17.61 15.74
N TYR A 233 -12.36 -16.87 15.91
CA TYR A 233 -12.70 -15.70 15.08
C TYR A 233 -12.87 -14.42 15.90
N GLN A 234 -12.42 -14.39 17.15
CA GLN A 234 -12.52 -13.17 17.97
C GLN A 234 -11.22 -12.95 18.73
N TYR A 235 -10.70 -11.73 18.66
CA TYR A 235 -9.55 -11.31 19.47
C TYR A 235 -9.80 -9.96 20.12
N ARG A 236 -8.99 -9.66 21.13
CA ARG A 236 -9.03 -8.42 21.89
C ARG A 236 -7.68 -7.75 21.87
N ILE A 237 -7.69 -6.44 21.65
CA ILE A 237 -6.57 -5.54 21.93
C ILE A 237 -6.96 -4.59 23.06
N ARG A 238 -6.20 -4.59 24.14
CA ARG A 238 -6.35 -3.67 25.27
C ARG A 238 -5.31 -2.57 25.19
N ILE A 239 -5.76 -1.33 25.27
CA ILE A 239 -4.89 -0.15 25.36
C ILE A 239 -5.02 0.55 26.70
N ASN A 240 -4.01 1.35 27.07
CA ASN A 240 -4.01 2.26 28.20
C ASN A 240 -4.90 3.48 27.90
N GLY A 241 -5.77 3.83 28.84
CA GLY A 241 -6.66 4.99 28.76
C GLY A 241 -7.65 4.92 27.59
N LYS A 242 -8.05 6.08 27.08
CA LYS A 242 -8.92 6.26 25.92
C LYS A 242 -8.15 6.97 24.80
N TYR A 243 -7.95 6.28 23.68
CA TYR A 243 -7.29 6.82 22.49
C TYR A 243 -8.17 6.56 21.25
N PRO A 244 -9.10 7.48 20.92
CA PRO A 244 -10.04 7.27 19.81
C PRO A 244 -9.37 6.95 18.48
N GLN A 245 -8.17 7.51 18.25
CA GLN A 245 -7.44 7.32 17.01
C GLN A 245 -6.89 5.89 16.84
N PHE A 246 -6.86 5.07 17.90
CA PHE A 246 -6.42 3.67 17.83
C PHE A 246 -7.16 2.88 16.74
N MET A 247 -8.45 3.16 16.54
CA MET A 247 -9.26 2.46 15.55
C MET A 247 -8.74 2.66 14.11
N TYR A 248 -8.16 3.81 13.79
CA TYR A 248 -7.58 4.06 12.45
C TYR A 248 -6.29 3.29 12.22
N TRP A 249 -5.51 3.01 13.27
CA TRP A 249 -4.35 2.11 13.17
C TRP A 249 -4.75 0.70 12.74
N LEU A 250 -5.94 0.24 13.16
CA LEU A 250 -6.50 -1.05 12.75
C LEU A 250 -6.93 -1.08 11.28
N GLY A 251 -6.90 0.05 10.57
CA GLY A 251 -7.03 0.12 9.11
C GLY A 251 -5.69 0.09 8.36
N MET A 252 -4.56 0.10 9.06
CA MET A 252 -3.23 0.09 8.46
C MET A 252 -2.68 -1.33 8.32
N MET A 253 -1.80 -1.53 7.33
CA MET A 253 -1.21 -2.83 7.00
C MET A 253 -0.42 -3.45 8.16
N PHE A 254 0.11 -2.65 9.09
CA PHE A 254 0.74 -3.14 10.31
C PHE A 254 -0.13 -4.12 11.11
N PHE A 255 -1.46 -3.97 11.05
CA PHE A 255 -2.43 -4.81 11.75
C PHE A 255 -3.09 -5.86 10.85
N ALA A 256 -2.59 -6.06 9.63
CA ALA A 256 -3.00 -7.19 8.79
C ALA A 256 -2.49 -8.52 9.34
N PRO A 257 -3.26 -9.62 9.21
CA PRO A 257 -2.93 -10.87 9.86
C PRO A 257 -1.74 -11.56 9.19
N MET A 258 -0.86 -12.15 9.99
CA MET A 258 0.32 -12.85 9.48
C MET A 258 0.32 -14.30 9.95
N PRO A 259 0.42 -15.29 9.03
CA PRO A 259 0.47 -16.68 9.42
C PRO A 259 1.85 -16.97 10.02
N TRP A 260 1.89 -17.52 11.24
CA TRP A 260 3.15 -17.83 11.92
C TRP A 260 4.04 -18.78 11.12
N GLU A 261 3.44 -19.63 10.29
CA GLU A 261 4.10 -20.55 9.37
C GLU A 261 5.00 -19.83 8.37
N ALA A 262 4.57 -18.67 7.85
CA ALA A 262 5.38 -17.89 6.92
C ALA A 262 6.65 -17.38 7.59
N HIS A 263 6.55 -16.98 8.86
CA HIS A 263 7.71 -16.53 9.61
C HIS A 263 8.70 -17.67 9.85
N VAL A 264 8.22 -18.87 10.19
CA VAL A 264 9.08 -20.06 10.35
C VAL A 264 9.73 -20.45 9.04
N PHE A 265 8.96 -20.45 7.95
CA PHE A 265 9.47 -20.73 6.62
C PHE A 265 10.59 -19.77 6.22
N TYR A 266 10.38 -18.46 6.34
CA TYR A 266 11.34 -17.44 5.90
C TYR A 266 12.56 -17.26 6.81
N ASP A 267 12.47 -17.61 8.09
CA ASP A 267 13.59 -17.49 9.05
C ASP A 267 14.61 -18.65 8.92
N GLN A 268 14.38 -19.60 8.01
CA GLN A 268 15.31 -20.70 7.76
C GLN A 268 16.68 -20.19 7.26
N PRO A 269 17.81 -20.65 7.84
CA PRO A 269 19.14 -20.20 7.45
C PRO A 269 19.44 -20.43 5.96
N GLY A 270 19.89 -19.38 5.26
CA GLY A 270 20.28 -19.42 3.85
C GLY A 270 19.22 -18.96 2.85
N LEU A 271 17.92 -18.91 3.23
CA LEU A 271 16.88 -18.37 2.34
C LEU A 271 17.05 -16.86 2.11
N ALA A 272 17.45 -16.13 3.14
CA ALA A 272 17.74 -14.69 3.04
C ALA A 272 18.86 -14.39 2.01
N ASP A 273 19.88 -15.23 1.94
CA ASP A 273 20.98 -15.09 0.97
C ASP A 273 20.52 -15.27 -0.48
N LYS A 274 19.35 -15.90 -0.68
CA LYS A 274 18.68 -16.11 -1.97
C LYS A 274 17.59 -15.08 -2.27
N ASN A 275 17.43 -14.06 -1.41
CA ASN A 275 16.29 -13.14 -1.43
C ASN A 275 14.91 -13.83 -1.27
N ILE A 276 14.87 -15.05 -0.74
CA ILE A 276 13.61 -15.72 -0.41
C ILE A 276 13.23 -15.31 1.02
N THR A 277 12.63 -14.13 1.13
CA THR A 277 12.24 -13.51 2.41
C THR A 277 10.82 -12.98 2.34
N LEU A 278 10.20 -12.72 3.49
CA LEU A 278 8.89 -12.08 3.55
C LEU A 278 8.87 -10.69 2.89
N ASP A 279 9.98 -9.95 2.98
CA ASP A 279 10.16 -8.64 2.34
C ASP A 279 10.28 -8.72 0.81
N TRP A 280 10.45 -9.92 0.25
CA TRP A 280 10.54 -10.14 -1.18
C TRP A 280 9.34 -10.92 -1.74
N TYR A 281 8.76 -11.81 -0.93
CA TYR A 281 7.66 -12.68 -1.29
C TYR A 281 6.57 -12.58 -0.21
N PRO A 282 5.75 -11.52 -0.27
CA PRO A 282 4.68 -11.29 0.69
C PRO A 282 3.60 -12.37 0.62
N ILE A 283 2.93 -12.63 1.75
CA ILE A 283 1.83 -13.60 1.86
C ILE A 283 0.69 -13.02 2.68
N GLY A 284 -0.48 -12.92 2.06
CA GLY A 284 -1.68 -12.44 2.75
C GLY A 284 -2.96 -13.10 2.23
N THR A 285 -4.08 -12.47 2.53
CA THR A 285 -5.44 -12.94 2.21
C THR A 285 -6.13 -12.07 1.16
N GLY A 286 -5.49 -10.98 0.73
CA GLY A 286 -6.06 -9.95 -0.14
C GLY A 286 -6.36 -10.40 -1.56
N ALA A 287 -6.86 -9.45 -2.35
CA ALA A 287 -7.36 -9.66 -3.70
C ALA A 287 -6.30 -10.14 -4.69
N TYR A 288 -5.02 -9.88 -4.41
CA TYR A 288 -3.91 -10.23 -5.29
C TYR A 288 -2.74 -10.86 -4.53
N LEU A 289 -1.92 -11.62 -5.25
CA LEU A 289 -0.60 -12.08 -4.83
C LEU A 289 0.48 -11.56 -5.77
N LEU A 290 1.70 -11.41 -5.25
CA LEU A 290 2.87 -11.02 -6.06
C LEU A 290 3.47 -12.25 -6.76
N SER A 291 3.19 -12.39 -8.06
CA SER A 291 3.64 -13.54 -8.88
C SER A 291 5.02 -13.33 -9.50
N GLU A 292 5.38 -12.08 -9.79
CA GLU A 292 6.73 -11.69 -10.22
C GLU A 292 7.22 -10.52 -9.37
N ASN A 293 8.40 -10.67 -8.76
CA ASN A 293 9.08 -9.58 -8.07
C ASN A 293 10.48 -9.34 -8.67
N ASN A 294 10.56 -8.41 -9.63
CA ASN A 294 11.81 -7.83 -10.09
C ASN A 294 11.73 -6.30 -9.97
N PRO A 295 12.03 -5.75 -8.78
CA PRO A 295 11.79 -4.33 -8.52
C PRO A 295 12.73 -3.39 -9.30
N ASN A 296 13.72 -3.94 -10.02
CA ASN A 296 14.58 -3.18 -10.93
C ASN A 296 14.04 -3.12 -12.37
N ARG A 297 12.88 -3.75 -12.64
CA ARG A 297 12.30 -3.84 -13.98
C ARG A 297 10.78 -3.91 -13.95
N ARG A 298 10.23 -4.92 -13.28
CA ARG A 298 8.82 -5.28 -13.37
C ARG A 298 8.34 -6.04 -12.14
N MET A 299 7.13 -5.71 -11.69
CA MET A 299 6.41 -6.45 -10.65
C MET A 299 5.02 -6.82 -11.17
N ILE A 300 4.55 -8.04 -10.91
CA ILE A 300 3.25 -8.51 -11.40
C ILE A 300 2.42 -8.99 -10.22
N LEU A 301 1.22 -8.40 -10.09
CA LEU A 301 0.17 -8.87 -9.20
C LEU A 301 -0.83 -9.72 -9.99
N GLU A 302 -1.14 -10.90 -9.51
CA GLU A 302 -2.17 -11.77 -10.08
C GLU A 302 -3.28 -11.99 -9.07
N LYS A 303 -4.51 -12.10 -9.57
CA LYS A 303 -5.70 -12.32 -8.74
C LYS A 303 -5.51 -13.53 -7.83
N ASN A 304 -5.76 -13.35 -6.54
CA ASN A 304 -5.69 -14.42 -5.56
C ASN A 304 -6.85 -15.40 -5.79
N PRO A 305 -6.58 -16.68 -6.13
CA PRO A 305 -7.64 -17.65 -6.37
C PRO A 305 -8.46 -17.99 -5.11
N ASN A 306 -7.92 -17.67 -3.93
CA ASN A 306 -8.57 -17.89 -2.64
C ASN A 306 -9.24 -16.63 -2.08
N PHE A 307 -9.28 -15.52 -2.84
CA PHE A 307 -9.88 -14.28 -2.37
C PHE A 307 -11.36 -14.50 -2.03
N HIS A 308 -11.78 -14.01 -0.87
CA HIS A 308 -13.15 -14.14 -0.44
C HIS A 308 -14.09 -13.26 -1.30
N LEU A 309 -15.39 -13.53 -1.25
CA LEU A 309 -16.35 -12.68 -1.94
C LEU A 309 -16.34 -11.28 -1.31
N GLU A 310 -16.07 -10.28 -2.14
CA GLU A 310 -16.31 -8.87 -1.87
C GLU A 310 -17.02 -8.27 -3.09
N THR A 311 -17.83 -7.25 -2.86
CA THR A 311 -18.61 -6.59 -3.91
C THR A 311 -18.27 -5.12 -3.97
N TYR A 312 -18.24 -4.57 -5.18
CA TYR A 312 -18.08 -3.15 -5.41
C TYR A 312 -19.18 -2.34 -4.68
N PRO A 313 -18.84 -1.20 -4.02
CA PRO A 313 -19.75 -0.45 -3.18
C PRO A 313 -20.96 0.08 -3.94
N ALA A 314 -22.12 0.06 -3.27
CA ALA A 314 -23.38 0.56 -3.80
C ALA A 314 -23.74 1.97 -3.31
N GLU A 315 -22.94 2.51 -2.39
CA GLU A 315 -23.13 3.84 -1.83
C GLU A 315 -21.94 4.73 -2.19
N GLY A 316 -22.18 6.03 -2.32
CA GLY A 316 -21.18 7.05 -2.61
C GLY A 316 -21.76 8.45 -2.41
N GLU A 317 -21.03 9.48 -2.79
CA GLU A 317 -21.52 10.85 -2.76
C GLU A 317 -22.53 11.13 -3.89
N LEU A 318 -23.31 12.22 -3.76
CA LEU A 318 -24.29 12.61 -4.77
C LEU A 318 -23.70 12.79 -6.18
N GLU A 319 -22.43 13.17 -6.26
CA GLU A 319 -21.71 13.36 -7.52
C GLU A 319 -21.19 12.06 -8.14
N ASP A 320 -21.14 10.95 -7.40
CA ASP A 320 -20.53 9.71 -7.87
C ASP A 320 -21.45 8.97 -8.86
N GLN A 321 -22.77 9.03 -8.66
CA GLN A 321 -23.76 8.44 -9.58
C GLN A 321 -23.68 9.02 -11.01
N PRO A 322 -23.74 10.36 -11.24
CA PRO A 322 -23.63 10.90 -12.59
C PRO A 322 -22.23 10.68 -13.23
N LYS A 323 -21.21 10.37 -12.42
CA LYS A 323 -19.86 9.98 -12.90
C LYS A 323 -19.76 8.49 -13.26
N GLY A 324 -20.83 7.71 -13.10
CA GLY A 324 -20.87 6.27 -13.37
C GLY A 324 -20.13 5.42 -12.33
N LEU A 325 -19.68 6.01 -11.22
CA LEU A 325 -18.90 5.31 -10.20
C LEU A 325 -19.72 4.30 -9.38
N LEU A 326 -21.05 4.24 -9.57
CA LEU A 326 -21.96 3.29 -8.93
C LEU A 326 -22.55 2.28 -9.93
N ASP A 327 -22.14 2.30 -11.21
CA ASP A 327 -22.69 1.43 -12.26
C ASP A 327 -22.35 -0.06 -12.04
N ASP A 328 -21.24 -0.32 -11.34
CA ASP A 328 -20.77 -1.65 -10.98
C ASP A 328 -21.19 -2.10 -9.57
N ALA A 329 -22.08 -1.34 -8.90
CA ALA A 329 -22.58 -1.64 -7.56
C ALA A 329 -23.01 -3.11 -7.41
N GLY A 330 -22.47 -3.77 -6.39
CA GLY A 330 -22.78 -5.17 -6.07
C GLY A 330 -22.07 -6.21 -6.94
N LYS A 331 -21.33 -5.84 -7.98
CA LYS A 331 -20.54 -6.80 -8.77
C LYS A 331 -19.35 -7.34 -7.96
N PRO A 332 -18.99 -8.62 -8.14
CA PRO A 332 -17.89 -9.22 -7.40
C PRO A 332 -16.54 -8.64 -7.85
N VAL A 333 -15.70 -8.27 -6.88
CA VAL A 333 -14.33 -7.77 -7.09
C VAL A 333 -13.29 -8.83 -6.74
N PRO A 334 -12.05 -8.75 -7.26
CA PRO A 334 -11.55 -7.77 -8.23
C PRO A 334 -11.98 -8.02 -9.67
N PHE A 335 -12.16 -6.93 -10.44
CA PHE A 335 -12.44 -6.95 -11.88
C PHE A 335 -11.21 -7.20 -12.76
N ILE A 336 -10.04 -6.80 -12.27
CA ILE A 336 -8.76 -6.92 -12.98
C ILE A 336 -8.12 -8.26 -12.62
N ASP A 337 -7.75 -9.05 -13.61
CA ASP A 337 -7.13 -10.36 -13.42
C ASP A 337 -5.64 -10.23 -13.06
N LYS A 338 -4.99 -9.19 -13.60
CA LYS A 338 -3.55 -8.99 -13.50
C LYS A 338 -3.19 -7.51 -13.52
N VAL A 339 -2.26 -7.11 -12.65
CA VAL A 339 -1.66 -5.77 -12.68
C VAL A 339 -0.17 -5.88 -12.97
N ILE A 340 0.29 -5.18 -14.00
CA ILE A 340 1.70 -5.17 -14.41
C ILE A 340 2.28 -3.78 -14.12
N PHE A 341 3.22 -3.76 -13.18
CA PHE A 341 3.98 -2.57 -12.81
C PHE A 341 5.34 -2.60 -13.50
N THR A 342 5.69 -1.55 -14.24
CA THR A 342 7.01 -1.40 -14.89
C THR A 342 7.78 -0.23 -14.28
N LEU A 343 9.07 -0.43 -14.01
CA LEU A 343 9.93 0.63 -13.45
C LEU A 343 10.21 1.70 -14.51
N GLU A 344 9.78 2.93 -14.24
CA GLU A 344 10.07 4.11 -15.04
C GLU A 344 10.46 5.28 -14.14
N LYS A 345 11.76 5.59 -14.08
CA LYS A 345 12.29 6.65 -13.22
C LYS A 345 12.10 8.05 -13.79
N GLU A 346 12.13 8.15 -15.12
CA GLU A 346 12.12 9.42 -15.84
C GLU A 346 10.70 9.82 -16.23
N THR A 347 10.32 11.06 -15.96
CA THR A 347 8.95 11.58 -16.17
C THR A 347 8.58 11.66 -17.65
N ILE A 348 9.47 12.20 -18.50
CA ILE A 348 9.21 12.39 -19.94
C ILE A 348 9.03 11.04 -20.68
N PRO A 349 9.92 10.03 -20.49
CA PRO A 349 9.70 8.70 -21.05
C PRO A 349 8.41 8.04 -20.57
N ARG A 350 8.08 8.16 -19.28
CA ARG A 350 6.81 7.63 -18.71
C ARG A 350 5.60 8.22 -19.42
N TRP A 351 5.56 9.55 -19.56
CA TRP A 351 4.48 10.25 -20.25
C TRP A 351 4.36 9.85 -21.72
N THR A 352 5.50 9.76 -22.42
CA THR A 352 5.52 9.34 -23.84
C THR A 352 4.99 7.92 -24.01
N LYS A 353 5.37 7.00 -23.12
CA LYS A 353 4.90 5.61 -23.08
C LYS A 353 3.40 5.52 -22.79
N PHE A 354 2.89 6.34 -21.87
CA PHE A 354 1.44 6.47 -21.64
C PHE A 354 0.70 6.89 -22.92
N LEU A 355 1.17 7.93 -23.63
CA LEU A 355 0.56 8.37 -24.89
C LEU A 355 0.61 7.34 -26.04
N GLN A 356 1.51 6.36 -25.92
CA GLN A 356 1.68 5.20 -26.80
C GLN A 356 0.86 3.97 -26.36
N GLY A 357 0.22 4.02 -25.18
CA GLY A 357 -0.60 2.93 -24.64
C GLY A 357 0.14 1.89 -23.80
N TYR A 358 1.40 2.13 -23.40
CA TYR A 358 2.16 1.24 -22.51
C TYR A 358 1.72 1.31 -21.03
N PHE A 359 0.91 2.31 -20.68
CA PHE A 359 0.33 2.47 -19.35
C PHE A 359 -1.12 2.93 -19.49
N ASP A 360 -2.00 2.48 -18.59
CA ASP A 360 -3.41 2.88 -18.58
C ASP A 360 -3.64 4.20 -17.84
N ALA A 361 -2.70 4.58 -16.98
CA ALA A 361 -2.72 5.84 -16.24
C ALA A 361 -1.32 6.43 -16.10
N SER A 362 -1.25 7.77 -16.09
CA SER A 362 -0.05 8.53 -15.78
C SER A 362 -0.40 9.82 -15.05
N GLY A 363 0.43 10.20 -14.09
CA GLY A 363 0.45 11.57 -13.58
C GLY A 363 0.94 12.54 -14.66
N ILE A 364 0.60 13.83 -14.50
CA ILE A 364 1.06 14.91 -15.38
C ILE A 364 2.25 15.60 -14.72
N ALA A 365 3.45 15.43 -15.26
CA ALA A 365 4.63 16.16 -14.81
C ALA A 365 4.56 17.63 -15.25
N SER A 366 5.25 18.53 -14.53
CA SER A 366 5.26 19.96 -14.87
C SER A 366 5.76 20.20 -16.31
N ASP A 367 6.78 19.45 -16.75
CA ASP A 367 7.35 19.53 -18.11
C ASP A 367 6.39 19.08 -19.23
N SER A 368 5.38 18.29 -18.89
CA SER A 368 4.37 17.77 -19.84
C SER A 368 3.01 18.42 -19.67
N PHE A 369 2.90 19.43 -18.80
CA PHE A 369 1.64 20.03 -18.42
C PHE A 369 0.96 20.71 -19.60
N ASP A 370 1.66 21.57 -20.34
CA ASP A 370 1.10 22.29 -21.50
C ASP A 370 0.73 21.37 -22.68
N GLN A 371 1.30 20.16 -22.73
CA GLN A 371 0.90 19.15 -23.70
C GLN A 371 -0.43 18.50 -23.33
N ALA A 372 -0.67 18.34 -22.03
CA ALA A 372 -1.85 17.67 -21.48
C ALA A 372 -3.03 18.63 -21.25
N ILE A 373 -2.73 19.85 -20.78
CA ILE A 373 -3.68 20.83 -20.25
C ILE A 373 -3.55 22.16 -20.99
N GLN A 374 -4.70 22.79 -21.26
CA GLN A 374 -4.82 24.16 -21.72
C GLN A 374 -5.77 24.94 -20.80
N PHE A 375 -5.60 26.26 -20.74
CA PHE A 375 -6.50 27.13 -19.99
C PHE A 375 -7.49 27.82 -20.92
N THR A 376 -8.77 27.45 -20.83
CA THR A 376 -9.87 28.11 -21.56
C THR A 376 -10.73 28.85 -20.56
N GLY A 377 -10.89 30.18 -20.70
CA GLY A 377 -11.80 30.95 -19.83
C GLY A 377 -11.47 30.93 -18.33
N GLY A 378 -10.23 30.61 -17.96
CA GLY A 378 -9.78 30.51 -16.57
C GLY A 378 -9.88 29.11 -15.94
N SER A 379 -10.38 28.11 -16.66
CA SER A 379 -10.41 26.70 -16.22
C SER A 379 -9.40 25.84 -16.98
N ALA A 380 -8.75 24.92 -16.25
CA ALA A 380 -7.85 23.91 -16.82
C ALA A 380 -8.66 22.80 -17.50
N GLU A 381 -8.43 22.60 -18.80
CA GLU A 381 -9.08 21.58 -19.62
C GLU A 381 -8.04 20.73 -20.35
N LEU A 382 -8.37 19.49 -20.71
CA LEU A 382 -7.50 18.68 -21.55
C LEU A 382 -7.33 19.30 -22.94
N THR A 383 -6.14 19.17 -23.52
CA THR A 383 -5.91 19.59 -24.91
C THR A 383 -6.72 18.73 -25.89
N PRO A 384 -7.06 19.24 -27.08
CA PRO A 384 -7.77 18.47 -28.10
C PRO A 384 -7.09 17.15 -28.47
N SER A 385 -5.75 17.10 -28.45
CA SER A 385 -4.98 15.89 -28.73
C SER A 385 -5.19 14.79 -27.67
N MET A 386 -5.36 15.16 -26.39
CA MET A 386 -5.67 14.20 -25.34
C MET A 386 -7.10 13.65 -25.51
N LEU A 387 -8.06 14.53 -25.82
CA LEU A 387 -9.45 14.14 -26.06
C LEU A 387 -9.60 13.22 -27.27
N GLU A 388 -8.87 13.47 -28.36
CA GLU A 388 -8.84 12.60 -29.55
C GLU A 388 -8.36 11.19 -29.21
N LYS A 389 -7.41 11.08 -28.28
CA LYS A 389 -6.91 9.81 -27.72
C LYS A 389 -7.84 9.18 -26.68
N LYS A 390 -8.99 9.80 -26.40
CA LYS A 390 -9.96 9.38 -25.36
C LYS A 390 -9.39 9.37 -23.95
N ILE A 391 -8.36 10.17 -23.70
CA ILE A 391 -7.80 10.34 -22.35
C ILE A 391 -8.78 11.18 -21.54
N VAL A 392 -8.98 10.79 -20.29
CA VAL A 392 -9.79 11.52 -19.31
C VAL A 392 -8.91 12.06 -18.20
N LEU A 393 -9.20 13.28 -17.74
CA LEU A 393 -8.50 13.89 -16.62
C LEU A 393 -9.28 13.60 -15.35
N GLN A 394 -8.62 12.97 -14.38
CA GLN A 394 -9.13 12.81 -13.04
C GLN A 394 -8.31 13.68 -12.09
N THR A 395 -9.01 14.51 -11.32
CA THR A 395 -8.40 15.35 -10.28
C THR A 395 -9.02 15.01 -8.93
N SER A 396 -8.18 15.00 -7.89
CA SER A 396 -8.58 14.83 -6.50
C SER A 396 -7.68 15.70 -5.63
N VAL A 397 -8.22 16.19 -4.52
CA VAL A 397 -7.41 16.83 -3.49
C VAL A 397 -6.91 15.73 -2.55
N GLU A 398 -5.60 15.55 -2.50
CA GLU A 398 -4.96 14.62 -1.58
C GLU A 398 -4.79 15.29 -0.20
N PRO A 399 -5.16 14.61 0.91
CA PRO A 399 -4.90 15.10 2.26
C PRO A 399 -3.42 14.87 2.64
N SER A 400 -2.51 15.44 1.84
CA SER A 400 -1.07 15.31 1.94
C SER A 400 -0.43 16.66 2.21
N THR A 401 0.63 16.69 3.03
CA THR A 401 1.40 17.91 3.31
C THR A 401 2.85 17.71 2.91
N PHE A 402 3.36 18.60 2.06
CA PHE A 402 4.78 18.68 1.71
C PHE A 402 5.42 19.78 2.55
N TYR A 403 6.55 19.50 3.18
CA TYR A 403 7.22 20.46 4.06
C TYR A 403 8.74 20.36 3.96
N MET A 404 9.42 21.47 4.31
CA MET A 404 10.86 21.48 4.53
C MET A 404 11.15 21.14 6.00
N GLY A 405 11.84 20.03 6.24
CA GLY A 405 12.25 19.62 7.58
C GLY A 405 13.60 20.21 8.01
N PHE A 406 13.68 20.75 9.22
CA PHE A 406 14.95 21.16 9.82
C PHE A 406 15.53 20.06 10.70
N ASN A 407 16.79 19.68 10.48
CA ASN A 407 17.45 18.69 11.33
C ASN A 407 17.73 19.31 12.72
N MET A 408 16.98 18.88 13.73
CA MET A 408 17.08 19.41 15.09
C MET A 408 18.42 19.06 15.79
N LEU A 409 19.23 18.15 15.24
CA LEU A 409 20.56 17.81 15.73
C LEU A 409 21.68 18.66 15.10
N ASP A 410 21.37 19.48 14.10
CA ASP A 410 22.34 20.37 13.48
C ASP A 410 22.75 21.49 14.45
N ALA A 411 24.04 21.84 14.46
CA ALA A 411 24.60 22.81 15.41
C ALA A 411 24.17 24.27 15.13
N THR A 412 23.75 24.58 13.90
CA THR A 412 23.41 25.94 13.46
C THR A 412 21.90 26.16 13.43
N ILE A 413 21.16 25.26 12.78
CA ILE A 413 19.71 25.39 12.58
C ILE A 413 18.90 24.58 13.60
N GLY A 414 19.52 23.63 14.31
CA GLY A 414 18.86 22.72 15.24
C GLY A 414 18.75 23.26 16.68
N GLY A 415 18.20 22.44 17.58
CA GLY A 415 18.04 22.79 18.99
C GLY A 415 17.00 23.89 19.29
N ASN A 416 16.97 24.27 20.58
CA ASN A 416 15.95 25.14 21.18
C ASN A 416 16.48 26.56 21.53
N THR A 417 17.67 26.93 21.06
CA THR A 417 18.19 28.28 21.28
C THR A 417 17.36 29.30 20.51
N GLU A 418 17.29 30.53 21.03
CA GLU A 418 16.53 31.59 20.37
C GLU A 418 17.09 31.90 18.98
N GLN A 419 18.42 31.88 18.82
CA GLN A 419 19.10 32.10 17.54
C GLN A 419 18.69 31.06 16.50
N ALA A 420 18.75 29.77 16.84
CA ALA A 420 18.39 28.70 15.90
C ALA A 420 16.91 28.76 15.53
N ARG A 421 16.02 29.02 16.51
CA ARG A 421 14.58 29.19 16.24
C ARG A 421 14.31 30.37 15.30
N LYS A 422 14.92 31.53 15.55
CA LYS A 422 14.77 32.72 14.69
C LYS A 422 15.33 32.48 13.29
N LEU A 423 16.42 31.71 13.16
CA LEU A 423 16.96 31.32 11.88
C LEU A 423 15.99 30.43 11.09
N ARG A 424 15.37 29.42 11.73
CA ARG A 424 14.33 28.60 11.09
C ARG A 424 13.13 29.45 10.64
N GLN A 425 12.65 30.36 11.50
CA GLN A 425 11.59 31.30 11.14
C GLN A 425 11.96 32.19 9.95
N ALA A 426 13.17 32.76 9.95
CA ALA A 426 13.64 33.60 8.85
C ALA A 426 13.73 32.82 7.52
N ILE A 427 14.15 31.56 7.55
CA ILE A 427 14.14 30.68 6.37
C ILE A 427 12.70 30.42 5.92
N SER A 428 11.77 30.12 6.83
CA SER A 428 10.36 29.91 6.48
C SER A 428 9.71 31.14 5.86
N ILE A 429 10.00 32.36 6.36
CA ILE A 429 9.52 33.63 5.79
C ILE A 429 10.11 33.89 4.40
N ALA A 430 11.38 33.53 4.19
CA ALA A 430 12.07 33.79 2.92
C ALA A 430 11.62 32.87 1.77
N MET A 431 10.87 31.82 2.05
CA MET A 431 10.36 30.86 1.07
C MET A 431 8.95 31.25 0.64
N ASP A 432 8.81 31.75 -0.59
CA ASP A 432 7.51 32.04 -1.21
C ASP A 432 6.89 30.74 -1.77
N TYR A 433 6.02 30.10 -0.97
CA TYR A 433 5.38 28.86 -1.36
C TYR A 433 4.20 29.08 -2.33
N GLU A 434 3.54 30.24 -2.30
CA GLU A 434 2.54 30.62 -3.29
C GLU A 434 3.15 30.68 -4.70
N GLU A 435 4.26 31.39 -4.86
CA GLU A 435 5.00 31.50 -6.12
C GLU A 435 5.54 30.12 -6.54
N PHE A 436 6.09 29.35 -5.59
CA PHE A 436 6.55 28.00 -5.88
C PHE A 436 5.42 27.11 -6.43
N ILE A 437 4.24 27.14 -5.81
CA ILE A 437 3.08 26.37 -6.24
C ILE A 437 2.59 26.87 -7.61
N SER A 438 2.52 28.18 -7.80
CA SER A 438 2.07 28.79 -9.06
C SER A 438 2.97 28.38 -10.23
N ILE A 439 4.28 28.56 -10.08
CA ILE A 439 5.26 28.38 -11.17
C ILE A 439 5.66 26.92 -11.34
N PHE A 440 6.07 26.23 -10.27
CA PHE A 440 6.68 24.90 -10.40
C PHE A 440 5.67 23.76 -10.28
N ARG A 441 4.52 24.01 -9.64
CA ARG A 441 3.43 23.03 -9.48
C ARG A 441 2.24 23.32 -10.39
N ASN A 442 2.28 24.38 -11.21
CA ASN A 442 1.19 24.80 -12.09
C ASN A 442 -0.13 24.99 -11.33
N GLY A 443 -0.07 25.58 -10.13
CA GLY A 443 -1.22 25.81 -9.27
C GLY A 443 -1.78 24.56 -8.56
N ARG A 444 -1.10 23.40 -8.64
CA ARG A 444 -1.55 22.13 -8.03
C ARG A 444 -1.11 22.01 -6.57
N GLY A 445 -1.71 22.83 -5.72
CA GLY A 445 -1.50 22.83 -4.28
C GLY A 445 -2.05 24.09 -3.63
N ILE A 446 -1.97 24.12 -2.31
CA ILE A 446 -2.26 25.29 -1.49
C ILE A 446 -1.07 25.51 -0.54
N ALA A 447 -0.77 26.77 -0.23
CA ALA A 447 0.27 27.09 0.74
C ALA A 447 -0.11 26.52 2.12
N GLY A 448 0.79 25.76 2.72
CA GLY A 448 0.52 25.06 3.97
C GLY A 448 0.59 26.00 5.16
N GLN A 449 -0.55 26.20 5.83
CA GLN A 449 -0.65 27.02 7.04
C GLN A 449 -0.34 26.24 8.33
N GLY A 450 -0.17 24.93 8.23
CA GLY A 450 0.14 24.05 9.35
C GLY A 450 0.48 22.64 8.91
N VAL A 451 0.59 21.74 9.89
CA VAL A 451 0.97 20.32 9.65
C VAL A 451 -0.22 19.48 9.17
N LEU A 452 -1.44 19.91 9.49
CA LEU A 452 -2.66 19.22 9.07
C LEU A 452 -3.18 19.85 7.78
N PRO A 453 -3.40 19.09 6.69
CA PRO A 453 -4.02 19.61 5.49
C PRO A 453 -5.54 19.78 5.69
N PRO A 454 -6.21 20.61 4.85
CA PRO A 454 -7.67 20.73 4.87
C PRO A 454 -8.38 19.39 4.68
N GLY A 455 -9.57 19.26 5.25
CA GLY A 455 -10.38 18.04 5.17
C GLY A 455 -9.99 16.95 6.19
N ILE A 456 -8.92 17.14 6.96
CA ILE A 456 -8.56 16.28 8.10
C ILE A 456 -9.12 16.86 9.40
N TYR A 457 -9.72 16.00 10.23
CA TYR A 457 -10.23 16.40 11.55
C TYR A 457 -9.10 17.04 12.39
N GLY A 458 -9.38 18.23 12.94
CA GLY A 458 -8.41 19.03 13.69
C GLY A 458 -7.76 20.14 12.88
N TYR A 459 -7.95 20.18 11.55
CA TYR A 459 -7.61 21.35 10.74
C TYR A 459 -8.42 22.58 11.20
N GLN A 460 -7.75 23.72 11.32
CA GLN A 460 -8.34 24.99 11.73
C GLN A 460 -8.44 25.91 10.51
N GLU A 461 -9.63 26.47 10.28
CA GLU A 461 -9.89 27.43 9.20
C GLU A 461 -9.86 28.87 9.73
N GLY A 462 -9.64 29.81 8.81
CA GLY A 462 -9.66 31.24 9.10
C GLY A 462 -8.39 31.76 9.78
N ASP A 463 -8.51 32.97 10.32
CA ASP A 463 -7.44 33.67 11.07
C ASP A 463 -6.80 32.80 12.17
N ALA A 464 -7.59 31.98 12.86
CA ALA A 464 -7.08 31.10 13.91
C ALA A 464 -6.17 29.97 13.39
N GLY A 465 -6.26 29.63 12.10
CA GLY A 465 -5.54 28.51 11.49
C GLY A 465 -4.29 28.89 10.71
N ILE A 466 -3.95 30.18 10.62
CA ILE A 466 -2.76 30.64 9.89
C ILE A 466 -1.48 30.28 10.62
N ASN A 467 -0.35 30.31 9.90
CA ASN A 467 0.96 30.37 10.51
C ASN A 467 1.35 31.84 10.78
N PRO A 468 1.21 32.35 12.01
CA PRO A 468 1.39 33.78 12.30
C PRO A 468 2.86 34.23 12.24
N TYR A 469 3.80 33.32 11.95
CA TYR A 469 5.21 33.64 11.76
C TYR A 469 5.56 33.87 10.29
N VAL A 470 4.73 33.43 9.36
CA VAL A 470 4.96 33.54 7.91
C VAL A 470 3.93 34.46 7.29
N ASP A 471 2.67 34.35 7.72
CA ASP A 471 1.52 34.97 7.10
C ASP A 471 0.77 35.94 8.05
N GLU A 472 0.04 36.89 7.47
CA GLU A 472 -0.78 37.87 8.18
C GLU A 472 -2.22 37.84 7.63
N TRP A 473 -3.21 37.64 8.50
CA TRP A 473 -4.60 37.62 8.05
C TRP A 473 -5.11 39.01 7.63
N ILE A 474 -5.33 39.21 6.33
CA ILE A 474 -5.80 40.47 5.75
C ILE A 474 -7.02 40.21 4.86
N GLU A 475 -8.12 40.92 5.10
CA GLU A 475 -9.35 40.88 4.28
C GLU A 475 -9.92 39.47 4.02
N GLY A 476 -9.76 38.56 4.99
CA GLY A 476 -10.31 37.20 4.90
C GLY A 476 -9.40 36.19 4.21
N LYS A 477 -8.11 36.50 4.07
CA LYS A 477 -7.08 35.62 3.51
C LYS A 477 -5.81 35.67 4.38
N PRO A 478 -5.06 34.56 4.47
CA PRO A 478 -3.73 34.54 5.07
C PRO A 478 -2.73 35.36 4.23
#